data_AF-A0A6P4EX74-F1
#
_entry.id   AF-A0A6P4EX74-F1
#
_cell.length_a   1.000
_cell.length_b   1.000
_cell.length_c   1.000
_cell.angle_alpha   90.00
_cell.angle_beta   90.00
_cell.angle_gamma   90.00
#
_symmetry.space_group_name_H-M   'P 1'
#
loop_
_entity.id
_entity.type
_entity.pdbx_description
1 polymer ?
#
loop_
_entity_poly.entity_id
_entity_poly.type
_entity_poly.pdbx_seq_one_letter_code
_entity_poly.pdbx_strand_id
1 'polypeptide(L)'
;MAGIRPFFWISCVLLLGVDLKLAWADPNVALINQVLSYMDQSLEPCQNFQNYSTKYAKWIKPPTRAKFHTMFDELKDQDLEEGSLEGKIQRFYNICLARTPSPYNREPVQRLTLQELEIQHGISLSKYLEFFFDQTVPPTATVHVMNQDIFHEFKELLKNFHLGESRNIIEFHRSFVSSLNFPEIGKVHKCATYTTAYLQLASNLLYEERVLGPAKVSQYQSQVQLIFKAIRHQLITRLKRNSLNWTSTEIKDLQENLNSLTLRIGHLPKTLNHRQFVTNRYKHLNFTVEDDYDSAVLKARQVLGLEEDLELFSVLKARQILDLKEDFELFDGLNKIERSGNNIVVPYKLLANTYSLSPRKP
;
A
#
# COMPACT_ATOMS: atom_id res chain seq x y z
N MET A 1 6.05 -45.79 -29.73
CA MET A 1 4.72 -45.95 -30.36
C MET A 1 3.69 -46.20 -29.29
N ALA A 2 2.59 -45.46 -29.38
CA ALA A 2 1.23 -45.71 -28.89
C ALA A 2 1.00 -46.33 -27.50
N GLY A 3 0.31 -45.56 -26.67
CA GLY A 3 -0.57 -46.06 -25.61
C GLY A 3 -1.76 -45.12 -25.49
N ILE A 4 -2.83 -45.42 -26.25
CA ILE A 4 -4.12 -44.74 -26.24
C ILE A 4 -4.95 -45.23 -25.03
N ARG A 5 -5.63 -44.28 -24.36
CA ARG A 5 -6.58 -44.42 -23.22
C ARG A 5 -7.79 -45.30 -23.56
N PRO A 6 -8.60 -45.71 -22.57
CA PRO A 6 -9.85 -44.96 -22.36
C PRO A 6 -10.41 -44.92 -20.91
N PHE A 7 -11.15 -43.85 -20.63
CA PHE A 7 -12.38 -43.80 -19.81
C PHE A 7 -12.52 -44.74 -18.59
N PHE A 8 -12.31 -44.20 -17.38
CA PHE A 8 -13.03 -44.66 -16.18
C PHE A 8 -13.24 -43.50 -15.18
N TRP A 9 -13.79 -42.40 -15.69
CA TRP A 9 -14.03 -41.14 -14.95
C TRP A 9 -15.52 -40.92 -14.58
N ILE A 10 -16.40 -41.93 -14.65
CA ILE A 10 -17.86 -41.71 -14.51
C ILE A 10 -18.56 -42.52 -13.40
N SER A 11 -17.90 -43.44 -12.68
CA SER A 11 -18.64 -44.33 -11.74
C SER A 11 -18.59 -44.01 -10.24
N CYS A 12 -17.90 -42.96 -9.77
CA CYS A 12 -17.74 -42.71 -8.32
C CYS A 12 -18.28 -41.36 -7.82
N VAL A 13 -19.36 -40.84 -8.40
CA VAL A 13 -20.01 -39.62 -7.87
C VAL A 13 -21.15 -39.88 -6.89
N LEU A 14 -21.85 -41.03 -6.80
CA LEU A 14 -23.20 -41.00 -6.18
C LEU A 14 -23.65 -42.17 -5.28
N LEU A 15 -22.82 -42.77 -4.42
CA LEU A 15 -23.35 -43.71 -3.41
C LEU A 15 -22.53 -43.74 -2.12
N LEU A 16 -22.78 -42.78 -1.22
CA LEU A 16 -22.92 -42.98 0.24
C LEU A 16 -22.98 -41.60 0.91
N GLY A 17 -24.20 -41.10 1.07
CA GLY A 17 -24.50 -40.12 2.11
C GLY A 17 -24.32 -40.79 3.47
N VAL A 18 -23.47 -40.20 4.30
CA VAL A 18 -23.54 -40.35 5.75
C VAL A 18 -23.35 -38.96 6.34
N ASP A 19 -24.43 -38.49 6.96
CA ASP A 19 -24.46 -37.34 7.85
C ASP A 19 -23.56 -37.66 9.05
N LEU A 20 -22.35 -37.08 9.08
CA LEU A 20 -21.47 -37.16 10.25
C LEU A 20 -20.89 -35.77 10.51
N LYS A 21 -21.54 -35.08 11.46
CA LYS A 21 -21.06 -33.97 12.29
C LYS A 21 -19.83 -33.25 11.75
N LEU A 22 -20.09 -32.05 11.24
CA LEU A 22 -19.16 -30.96 10.96
C LEU A 22 -18.08 -30.82 12.06
N ALA A 23 -17.02 -31.62 11.97
CA ALA A 23 -15.75 -31.28 12.57
C ALA A 23 -15.26 -30.07 11.77
N TRP A 24 -15.12 -28.94 12.45
CA TRP A 24 -14.71 -27.69 11.87
C TRP A 24 -13.46 -27.95 11.03
N ALA A 25 -13.57 -27.76 9.71
CA ALA A 25 -12.40 -27.73 8.86
C ALA A 25 -11.43 -26.73 9.48
N ASP A 26 -10.17 -27.15 9.64
CA ASP A 26 -9.10 -26.28 10.11
C ASP A 26 -9.24 -24.93 9.38
N PRO A 27 -9.35 -23.79 10.11
CA PRO A 27 -9.48 -22.47 9.50
C PRO A 27 -8.42 -22.20 8.43
N ASN A 28 -7.23 -22.84 8.53
CA ASN A 28 -6.16 -22.77 7.54
C ASN A 28 -6.48 -23.56 6.27
N VAL A 29 -7.18 -24.69 6.37
CA VAL A 29 -7.67 -25.47 5.22
C VAL A 29 -8.83 -24.75 4.55
N ALA A 30 -9.73 -24.13 5.30
CA ALA A 30 -10.79 -23.29 4.75
C ALA A 30 -10.20 -22.06 4.02
N LEU A 31 -9.19 -21.41 4.61
CA LEU A 31 -8.49 -20.28 4.01
C LEU A 31 -7.69 -20.69 2.77
N ILE A 32 -6.98 -21.82 2.80
CA ILE A 32 -6.26 -22.35 1.63
C ILE A 32 -7.25 -22.79 0.55
N ASN A 33 -8.33 -23.48 0.89
CA ASN A 33 -9.38 -23.85 -0.07
C ASN A 33 -10.08 -22.62 -0.65
N GLN A 34 -10.20 -21.55 0.13
CA GLN A 34 -10.72 -20.27 -0.34
C GLN A 34 -9.71 -19.58 -1.27
N VAL A 35 -8.41 -19.56 -0.95
CA VAL A 35 -7.37 -19.05 -1.85
C VAL A 35 -7.29 -19.89 -3.14
N LEU A 36 -7.41 -21.22 -3.05
CA LEU A 36 -7.41 -22.16 -4.15
C LEU A 36 -8.71 -22.14 -4.98
N SER A 37 -9.86 -21.78 -4.39
CA SER A 37 -11.14 -21.67 -5.11
C SER A 37 -11.19 -20.43 -5.99
N TYR A 38 -10.31 -19.46 -5.76
CA TYR A 38 -10.16 -18.27 -6.62
C TYR A 38 -9.05 -18.43 -7.67
N MET A 39 -8.37 -19.58 -7.74
CA MET A 39 -7.35 -19.87 -8.74
C MET A 39 -7.95 -20.57 -9.95
N ASP A 40 -7.49 -20.22 -11.17
CA ASP A 40 -7.97 -20.87 -12.39
C ASP A 40 -7.33 -22.26 -12.54
N GLN A 41 -8.00 -23.27 -12.00
CA GLN A 41 -7.52 -24.65 -11.99
C GLN A 41 -7.47 -25.29 -13.38
N SER A 42 -8.01 -24.62 -14.41
CA SER A 42 -7.87 -25.06 -15.81
C SER A 42 -6.47 -24.80 -16.38
N LEU A 43 -5.64 -24.01 -15.67
CA LEU A 43 -4.27 -23.70 -16.02
C LEU A 43 -3.30 -24.36 -15.04
N GLU A 44 -2.26 -24.99 -15.56
CA GLU A 44 -1.24 -25.62 -14.72
C GLU A 44 -0.38 -24.52 -14.03
N PRO A 45 -0.29 -24.47 -12.68
CA PRO A 45 0.39 -23.40 -11.95
C PRO A 45 1.87 -23.23 -12.33
N CYS A 46 2.47 -24.31 -12.84
CA CYS A 46 3.86 -24.37 -13.26
C CYS A 46 4.09 -23.86 -14.69
N GLN A 47 3.06 -23.83 -15.54
CA GLN A 47 3.17 -23.39 -16.93
C GLN A 47 2.85 -21.90 -17.11
N ASN A 48 1.91 -21.36 -16.32
CA ASN A 48 1.52 -19.95 -16.46
C ASN A 48 1.06 -19.36 -15.12
N PHE A 49 2.00 -19.24 -14.17
CA PHE A 49 1.74 -18.65 -12.84
C PHE A 49 1.15 -17.25 -12.92
N GLN A 50 1.52 -16.48 -13.95
CA GLN A 50 0.95 -15.15 -14.18
C GLN A 50 -0.54 -15.25 -14.45
N ASN A 51 -1.03 -16.01 -15.44
CA ASN A 51 -2.48 -16.15 -15.67
C ASN A 51 -3.21 -16.89 -14.54
N TYR A 52 -2.54 -17.84 -13.88
CA TYR A 52 -3.03 -18.53 -12.70
C TYR A 52 -3.31 -17.58 -11.51
N SER A 53 -2.52 -16.50 -11.37
CA SER A 53 -2.64 -15.50 -10.29
C SER A 53 -3.26 -14.16 -10.71
N THR A 54 -3.27 -13.81 -12.00
CA THR A 54 -3.68 -12.49 -12.50
C THR A 54 -5.16 -12.34 -12.78
N LYS A 55 -5.94 -13.43 -12.95
CA LYS A 55 -7.40 -13.33 -13.15
C LYS A 55 -8.09 -12.52 -12.03
N TYR A 56 -7.45 -12.42 -10.85
CA TYR A 56 -7.91 -11.65 -9.71
C TYR A 56 -6.84 -10.76 -9.06
N ALA A 57 -5.78 -10.42 -9.79
CA ALA A 57 -5.07 -9.16 -9.52
C ALA A 57 -5.95 -7.95 -9.94
N LYS A 58 -7.27 -8.06 -9.81
CA LYS A 58 -8.16 -6.90 -9.76
C LYS A 58 -7.67 -6.13 -8.55
N TRP A 59 -7.08 -4.97 -8.79
CA TRP A 59 -6.55 -4.06 -7.79
C TRP A 59 -7.43 -4.05 -6.54
N ILE A 60 -7.04 -4.84 -5.54
CA ILE A 60 -7.62 -4.76 -4.21
C ILE A 60 -7.04 -3.46 -3.67
N LYS A 61 -7.84 -2.39 -3.77
CA LYS A 61 -7.60 -1.08 -3.14
C LYS A 61 -6.94 -1.33 -1.78
N PRO A 62 -5.81 -0.72 -1.42
CA PRO A 62 -5.42 -0.61 -0.02
C PRO A 62 -6.16 0.61 0.58
N PRO A 63 -7.26 0.46 1.35
CA PRO A 63 -8.05 1.53 1.94
C PRO A 63 -7.48 1.87 3.32
N THR A 64 -6.16 1.95 3.36
CA THR A 64 -5.44 2.29 4.57
C THR A 64 -5.10 3.76 4.62
N ARG A 65 -5.13 4.45 3.48
CA ARG A 65 -4.81 5.88 3.41
C ARG A 65 -5.83 6.67 4.17
N ALA A 66 -7.12 6.46 3.91
CA ALA A 66 -8.20 7.13 4.61
C ALA A 66 -8.09 6.93 6.11
N LYS A 67 -7.74 5.73 6.57
CA LYS A 67 -7.58 5.47 8.00
C LYS A 67 -6.41 6.24 8.63
N PHE A 68 -5.29 6.39 7.93
CA PHE A 68 -4.21 7.29 8.38
C PHE A 68 -4.65 8.76 8.32
N HIS A 69 -5.38 9.17 7.29
CA HIS A 69 -5.89 10.54 7.17
C HIS A 69 -6.82 10.86 8.34
N THR A 70 -7.84 10.03 8.58
CA THR A 70 -8.76 10.17 9.70
C THR A 70 -8.01 10.22 11.02
N MET A 71 -7.04 9.33 11.23
CA MET A 71 -6.25 9.32 12.47
C MET A 71 -5.45 10.62 12.66
N PHE A 72 -4.83 11.17 11.62
CA PHE A 72 -4.10 12.44 11.73
C PHE A 72 -5.02 13.65 11.83
N ASP A 73 -6.14 13.64 11.13
CA ASP A 73 -7.16 14.69 11.21
C ASP A 73 -7.83 14.72 12.59
N GLU A 74 -8.04 13.58 13.24
CA GLU A 74 -8.50 13.52 14.63
C GLU A 74 -7.45 14.07 15.60
N LEU A 75 -6.17 13.88 15.32
CA LEU A 75 -5.07 14.37 16.14
C LEU A 75 -4.84 15.86 15.98
N LYS A 76 -5.10 16.44 14.81
CA LYS A 76 -4.65 17.79 14.42
C LYS A 76 -5.08 18.89 15.40
N ASP A 77 -6.24 18.73 16.05
CA ASP A 77 -6.86 19.70 16.95
C ASP A 77 -6.85 19.27 18.44
N GLN A 78 -6.14 18.18 18.80
CA GLN A 78 -6.08 17.70 20.18
C GLN A 78 -5.02 18.45 21.01
N ASP A 79 -5.32 18.70 22.29
CA ASP A 79 -4.33 19.12 23.27
C ASP A 79 -3.51 17.90 23.71
N LEU A 80 -2.30 17.78 23.17
CA LEU A 80 -1.40 16.66 23.42
C LEU A 80 -0.25 17.08 24.33
N GLU A 81 0.26 16.14 25.13
CA GLU A 81 1.43 16.37 25.97
C GLU A 81 2.63 16.77 25.11
N GLU A 82 3.31 17.84 25.50
CA GLU A 82 4.47 18.35 24.78
C GLU A 82 5.58 17.29 24.72
N GLY A 83 6.14 17.08 23.53
CA GLY A 83 7.16 16.06 23.31
C GLY A 83 6.65 14.61 23.28
N SER A 84 5.35 14.37 23.47
CA SER A 84 4.75 13.05 23.21
C SER A 84 4.89 12.64 21.75
N LEU A 85 4.77 11.34 21.47
CA LEU A 85 4.87 10.83 20.10
C LEU A 85 3.72 11.34 19.23
N GLU A 86 2.51 11.34 19.78
CA GLU A 86 1.31 11.89 19.18
C GLU A 86 1.47 13.39 18.88
N GLY A 87 2.01 14.17 19.83
CA GLY A 87 2.30 15.59 19.64
C GLY A 87 3.31 15.85 18.52
N LYS A 88 4.36 15.02 18.39
CA LYS A 88 5.32 15.13 17.27
C LYS A 88 4.68 14.84 15.92
N ILE A 89 3.82 13.83 15.83
CA ILE A 89 3.06 13.51 14.61
C ILE A 89 2.12 14.67 14.26
N GLN A 90 1.31 15.12 15.22
CA GLN A 90 0.38 16.23 15.06
C GLN A 90 1.13 17.47 14.55
N ARG A 91 2.26 17.79 15.17
CA ARG A 91 3.04 18.97 14.82
C ARG A 91 3.60 18.90 13.41
N PHE A 92 4.19 17.78 13.01
CA PHE A 92 4.66 17.59 11.62
C PHE A 92 3.53 17.69 10.61
N TYR A 93 2.39 17.05 10.90
CA TYR A 93 1.21 17.09 10.04
C TYR A 93 0.68 18.52 9.89
N ASN A 94 0.58 19.28 10.98
CA ASN A 94 0.15 20.67 10.97
C ASN A 94 1.13 21.60 10.24
N ILE A 95 2.44 21.39 10.40
CA ILE A 95 3.46 22.10 9.62
C ILE A 95 3.26 21.85 8.12
N CYS A 96 2.99 20.60 7.72
CA CYS A 96 2.69 20.28 6.33
C CYS A 96 1.39 20.95 5.86
N LEU A 97 0.31 20.90 6.65
CA LEU A 97 -0.95 21.56 6.32
C LEU A 97 -0.82 23.08 6.27
N ALA A 98 0.12 23.67 7.01
CA ALA A 98 0.43 25.10 6.96
C ALA A 98 1.30 25.49 5.77
N ARG A 99 1.96 24.52 5.09
CA ARG A 99 2.82 24.77 3.92
C ARG A 99 2.06 25.61 2.91
N THR A 100 2.63 26.77 2.59
CA THR A 100 2.15 27.59 1.48
C THR A 100 2.47 26.87 0.17
N PRO A 101 1.56 26.91 -0.82
CA PRO A 101 1.85 26.40 -2.14
C PRO A 101 3.16 26.99 -2.66
N SER A 102 3.98 26.18 -3.34
CA SER A 102 5.22 26.66 -3.96
C SER A 102 4.92 27.90 -4.81
N PRO A 103 5.73 28.98 -4.76
CA PRO A 103 5.53 30.16 -5.60
C PRO A 103 5.63 29.85 -7.10
N TYR A 104 6.13 28.66 -7.45
CA TYR A 104 6.21 28.14 -8.80
C TYR A 104 4.97 27.36 -9.23
N ASN A 105 3.95 27.24 -8.38
CA ASN A 105 2.68 26.65 -8.77
C ASN A 105 2.01 27.55 -9.80
N ARG A 106 1.82 27.00 -11.01
CA ARG A 106 1.11 27.69 -12.07
C ARG A 106 -0.31 27.99 -11.59
N GLU A 107 -0.78 29.21 -11.85
CA GLU A 107 -2.19 29.52 -11.68
C GLU A 107 -3.02 28.54 -12.52
N PRO A 108 -4.13 28.02 -11.97
CA PRO A 108 -4.96 27.09 -12.72
C PRO A 108 -5.59 27.82 -13.90
N VAL A 109 -5.67 27.12 -15.04
CA VAL A 109 -6.34 27.63 -16.24
C VAL A 109 -7.84 27.82 -15.98
N GLN A 110 -8.41 26.96 -15.14
CA GLN A 110 -9.81 27.03 -14.74
C GLN A 110 -9.98 26.56 -13.30
N ARG A 111 -10.86 27.23 -12.55
CA ARG A 111 -11.30 26.80 -11.22
C ARG A 111 -12.79 26.46 -11.32
N LEU A 112 -13.13 25.23 -10.97
CA LEU A 112 -14.48 24.68 -11.04
C LEU A 112 -14.79 23.94 -9.74
N THR A 113 -16.06 23.64 -9.51
CA THR A 113 -16.45 22.53 -8.64
C THR A 113 -16.34 21.20 -9.39
N LEU A 114 -16.24 20.08 -8.67
CA LEU A 114 -16.26 18.75 -9.29
C LEU A 114 -17.51 18.55 -10.15
N GLN A 115 -18.67 19.01 -9.68
CA GLN A 115 -19.93 18.92 -10.43
C GLN A 115 -19.89 19.72 -11.73
N GLU A 116 -19.40 20.95 -11.71
CA GLU A 116 -19.27 21.78 -12.92
C GLU A 116 -18.31 21.14 -13.92
N LEU A 117 -17.18 20.61 -13.47
CA LEU A 117 -16.22 19.89 -14.31
C LEU A 117 -16.86 18.67 -14.98
N GLU A 118 -17.58 17.83 -14.21
CA GLU A 118 -18.25 16.63 -14.70
C GLU A 118 -19.34 16.97 -15.73
N ILE A 119 -20.15 17.99 -15.47
CA ILE A 119 -21.22 18.46 -16.37
C ILE A 119 -20.63 19.09 -17.64
N GLN A 120 -19.70 20.04 -17.50
CA GLN A 120 -19.13 20.80 -18.61
C GLN A 120 -18.41 19.90 -19.62
N HIS A 121 -17.81 18.80 -19.13
CA HIS A 121 -17.00 17.92 -19.98
C HIS A 121 -17.62 16.55 -20.22
N GLY A 122 -18.81 16.27 -19.69
CA GLY A 122 -19.50 14.99 -19.86
C GLY A 122 -18.69 13.80 -19.32
N ILE A 123 -17.98 13.98 -18.19
CA ILE A 123 -17.17 12.95 -17.54
C ILE A 123 -17.72 12.62 -16.16
N SER A 124 -17.35 11.46 -15.62
CA SER A 124 -17.63 11.11 -14.22
C SER A 124 -16.34 10.64 -13.55
N LEU A 125 -15.90 11.38 -12.55
CA LEU A 125 -14.68 11.15 -11.80
C LEU A 125 -14.95 10.71 -10.36
N SER A 126 -16.15 10.94 -9.82
CA SER A 126 -16.49 10.66 -8.42
C SER A 126 -15.97 9.30 -7.90
N LYS A 127 -16.21 8.20 -8.63
CA LYS A 127 -15.70 6.86 -8.24
C LYS A 127 -14.17 6.74 -8.32
N TYR A 128 -13.56 7.35 -9.34
CA TYR A 128 -12.11 7.37 -9.47
C TYR A 128 -11.47 8.18 -8.34
N LEU A 129 -12.06 9.31 -7.97
CA LEU A 129 -11.59 10.16 -6.88
C LEU A 129 -11.76 9.48 -5.52
N GLU A 130 -12.87 8.77 -5.31
CA GLU A 130 -13.07 7.92 -4.13
C GLU A 130 -12.04 6.79 -4.06
N PHE A 131 -11.65 6.25 -5.21
CA PHE A 131 -10.56 5.29 -5.29
C PHE A 131 -9.21 5.95 -4.97
N PHE A 132 -8.93 7.10 -5.58
CA PHE A 132 -7.63 7.78 -5.54
C PHE A 132 -7.34 8.40 -4.16
N PHE A 133 -8.29 9.15 -3.61
CA PHE A 133 -8.16 9.81 -2.31
C PHE A 133 -8.58 8.93 -1.14
N ASP A 134 -9.15 7.76 -1.42
CA ASP A 134 -9.69 6.84 -0.43
C ASP A 134 -10.87 7.41 0.39
N GLN A 135 -11.47 8.49 -0.07
CA GLN A 135 -12.61 9.16 0.56
C GLN A 135 -13.56 9.72 -0.49
N THR A 136 -14.84 9.83 -0.17
CA THR A 136 -15.82 10.49 -1.05
C THR A 136 -15.44 11.95 -1.25
N VAL A 137 -15.35 12.37 -2.51
CA VAL A 137 -15.13 13.77 -2.87
C VAL A 137 -16.49 14.43 -3.10
N PRO A 138 -16.86 15.49 -2.36
CA PRO A 138 -18.15 16.12 -2.52
C PRO A 138 -18.25 16.80 -3.91
N PRO A 139 -19.44 16.86 -4.53
CA PRO A 139 -19.62 17.53 -5.82
C PRO A 139 -19.23 19.01 -5.81
N THR A 140 -19.27 19.64 -4.63
CA THR A 140 -18.88 21.04 -4.40
C THR A 140 -17.38 21.23 -4.21
N ALA A 141 -16.58 20.16 -4.18
CA ALA A 141 -15.12 20.26 -4.01
C ALA A 141 -14.51 21.09 -5.15
N THR A 142 -13.64 22.03 -4.79
CA THR A 142 -12.89 22.81 -5.77
C THR A 142 -11.91 21.92 -6.53
N VAL A 143 -11.91 22.07 -7.85
CA VAL A 143 -10.99 21.45 -8.79
C VAL A 143 -10.33 22.53 -9.62
N HIS A 144 -9.01 22.43 -9.72
CA HIS A 144 -8.17 23.27 -10.53
C HIS A 144 -7.77 22.50 -11.79
N VAL A 145 -8.15 23.01 -12.96
CA VAL A 145 -7.63 22.52 -14.24
C VAL A 145 -6.27 23.18 -14.46
N MET A 146 -5.21 22.40 -14.34
CA MET A 146 -3.82 22.88 -14.37
C MET A 146 -3.28 23.01 -15.79
N ASN A 147 -3.76 22.17 -16.73
CA ASN A 147 -3.34 22.17 -18.12
C ASN A 147 -4.47 21.65 -19.01
N GLN A 148 -4.96 22.47 -19.93
CA GLN A 148 -6.09 22.10 -20.81
C GLN A 148 -5.74 21.01 -21.81
N ASP A 149 -4.55 21.03 -22.39
CA ASP A 149 -4.12 20.04 -23.39
C ASP A 149 -4.00 18.64 -22.75
N ILE A 150 -3.34 18.56 -21.59
CA ILE A 150 -3.23 17.30 -20.84
C ILE A 150 -4.61 16.87 -20.32
N PHE A 151 -5.47 17.80 -19.93
CA PHE A 151 -6.84 17.46 -19.54
C PHE A 151 -7.64 16.89 -20.70
N HIS A 152 -7.43 17.39 -21.92
CA HIS A 152 -8.03 16.81 -23.12
C HIS A 152 -7.56 15.37 -23.34
N GLU A 153 -6.24 15.13 -23.28
CA GLU A 153 -5.67 13.78 -23.36
C GLU A 153 -6.21 12.85 -22.28
N PHE A 154 -6.29 13.32 -21.03
CA PHE A 154 -6.86 12.57 -19.92
C PHE A 154 -8.31 12.14 -20.19
N LYS A 155 -9.15 13.02 -20.75
CA LYS A 155 -10.53 12.68 -21.10
C LYS A 155 -10.61 11.62 -22.20
N GLU A 156 -9.76 11.72 -23.21
CA GLU A 156 -9.71 10.71 -24.28
C GLU A 156 -9.22 9.35 -23.76
N LEU A 157 -8.24 9.34 -22.84
CA LEU A 157 -7.85 8.13 -22.12
C LEU A 157 -9.02 7.56 -21.31
N LEU A 158 -9.82 8.40 -20.65
CA LEU A 158 -10.96 7.98 -19.83
C LEU A 158 -12.05 7.28 -20.66
N LYS A 159 -12.29 7.73 -21.89
CA LYS A 159 -13.26 7.12 -22.81
C LYS A 159 -12.77 5.79 -23.38
N ASN A 160 -11.47 5.70 -23.66
CA ASN A 160 -10.85 4.56 -24.33
C ASN A 160 -10.13 3.62 -23.36
N PHE A 161 -10.37 3.74 -22.06
CA PHE A 161 -9.60 3.01 -21.05
C PHE A 161 -9.89 1.50 -21.07
N HIS A 162 -8.85 0.71 -21.36
CA HIS A 162 -8.91 -0.76 -21.32
C HIS A 162 -8.06 -1.32 -20.18
N LEU A 163 -8.71 -2.03 -19.23
CA LEU A 163 -8.08 -2.59 -18.02
C LEU A 163 -6.95 -3.62 -18.28
N GLY A 164 -6.82 -4.14 -19.51
CA GLY A 164 -5.82 -5.15 -19.87
C GLY A 164 -4.43 -4.58 -20.20
N GLU A 165 -4.30 -3.26 -20.36
CA GLU A 165 -3.07 -2.63 -20.83
C GLU A 165 -2.44 -1.81 -19.69
N SER A 166 -1.38 -2.36 -19.09
CA SER A 166 -0.70 -1.74 -17.95
C SER A 166 -0.12 -0.36 -18.24
N ARG A 167 0.27 -0.08 -19.49
CA ARG A 167 0.72 1.25 -19.93
C ARG A 167 -0.40 2.29 -19.77
N ASN A 168 -1.64 1.94 -20.08
CA ASN A 168 -2.78 2.84 -19.96
C ASN A 168 -3.02 3.27 -18.52
N ILE A 169 -2.71 2.44 -17.52
CA ILE A 169 -2.86 2.79 -16.10
C ILE A 169 -1.88 3.89 -15.69
N ILE A 170 -0.61 3.75 -16.08
CA ILE A 170 0.45 4.71 -15.74
C ILE A 170 0.17 6.04 -16.44
N GLU A 171 -0.14 6.00 -17.73
CA GLU A 171 -0.47 7.18 -18.53
C GLU A 171 -1.73 7.87 -18.00
N PHE A 172 -2.77 7.11 -17.67
CA PHE A 172 -3.99 7.65 -17.07
C PHE A 172 -3.72 8.36 -15.74
N HIS A 173 -2.96 7.74 -14.84
CA HIS A 173 -2.63 8.35 -13.56
C HIS A 173 -1.78 9.61 -13.74
N ARG A 174 -0.76 9.55 -14.60
CA ARG A 174 0.11 10.69 -14.91
C ARG A 174 -0.69 11.86 -15.50
N SER A 175 -1.57 11.59 -16.46
CA SER A 175 -2.41 12.62 -17.08
C SER A 175 -3.41 13.19 -16.08
N PHE A 176 -4.00 12.37 -15.19
CA PHE A 176 -4.85 12.85 -14.10
C PHE A 176 -4.12 13.85 -13.20
N VAL A 177 -2.99 13.47 -12.59
CA VAL A 177 -2.28 14.34 -11.63
C VAL A 177 -1.65 15.57 -12.27
N SER A 178 -1.41 15.53 -13.59
CA SER A 178 -0.86 16.67 -14.35
C SER A 178 -1.93 17.63 -14.87
N SER A 179 -3.17 17.16 -15.05
CA SER A 179 -4.28 17.97 -15.58
C SER A 179 -5.18 18.54 -14.50
N LEU A 180 -5.42 17.79 -13.42
CA LEU A 180 -6.35 18.17 -12.37
C LEU A 180 -5.64 18.24 -11.02
N ASN A 181 -5.95 19.28 -10.26
CA ASN A 181 -5.51 19.44 -8.89
C ASN A 181 -6.72 19.69 -7.98
N PHE A 182 -6.75 19.02 -6.84
CA PHE A 182 -7.79 19.19 -5.82
C PHE A 182 -7.11 19.86 -4.62
N PRO A 183 -7.08 21.20 -4.52
CA PRO A 183 -6.22 21.89 -3.57
C PRO A 183 -6.45 21.46 -2.12
N GLU A 184 -7.69 21.43 -1.66
CA GLU A 184 -8.00 21.09 -0.26
C GLU A 184 -7.77 19.60 0.05
N ILE A 185 -8.39 18.73 -0.75
CA ILE A 185 -8.36 17.27 -0.53
C ILE A 185 -6.97 16.71 -0.81
N GLY A 186 -6.35 17.19 -1.89
CA GLY A 186 -5.00 16.82 -2.28
C GLY A 186 -3.97 17.24 -1.23
N LYS A 187 -4.11 18.42 -0.61
CA LYS A 187 -3.21 18.86 0.46
C LYS A 187 -3.27 17.94 1.67
N VAL A 188 -4.47 17.63 2.16
CA VAL A 188 -4.69 16.68 3.27
C VAL A 188 -4.09 15.31 2.94
N HIS A 189 -4.42 14.75 1.77
CA HIS A 189 -3.89 13.45 1.33
C HIS A 189 -2.35 13.44 1.25
N LYS A 190 -1.73 14.49 0.68
CA LYS A 190 -0.27 14.60 0.59
C LYS A 190 0.36 14.70 1.97
N CYS A 191 -0.18 15.53 2.85
CA CYS A 191 0.37 15.71 4.19
C CYS A 191 0.28 14.46 5.05
N ALA A 192 -0.81 13.70 4.95
CA ALA A 192 -0.89 12.42 5.62
C ALA A 192 0.12 11.43 5.04
N THR A 193 0.29 11.39 3.72
CA THR A 193 1.31 10.56 3.05
C THR A 193 2.72 10.91 3.54
N TYR A 194 3.08 12.19 3.55
CA TYR A 194 4.38 12.66 4.05
C TYR A 194 4.58 12.34 5.52
N THR A 195 3.56 12.53 6.35
CA THR A 195 3.62 12.18 7.78
C THR A 195 3.87 10.68 7.95
N THR A 196 3.15 9.82 7.20
CA THR A 196 3.39 8.38 7.23
C THR A 196 4.76 7.96 6.71
N ALA A 197 5.38 8.73 5.82
CA ALA A 197 6.70 8.39 5.30
C ALA A 197 7.82 8.85 6.22
N TYR A 198 7.77 10.12 6.62
CA TYR A 198 8.82 10.74 7.43
C TYR A 198 8.77 10.29 8.90
N LEU A 199 7.59 9.97 9.41
CA LEU A 199 7.37 9.45 10.76
C LEU A 199 6.79 8.03 10.72
N GLN A 200 7.32 7.17 9.84
CA GLN A 200 6.76 5.85 9.53
C GLN A 200 6.54 4.96 10.75
N LEU A 201 7.56 4.80 11.60
CA LEU A 201 7.43 3.96 12.80
C LEU A 201 6.39 4.50 13.79
N ALA A 202 6.30 5.82 13.92
CA ALA A 202 5.35 6.48 14.81
C ALA A 202 3.92 6.34 14.27
N SER A 203 3.75 6.59 12.97
CA SER A 203 2.48 6.44 12.27
C SER A 203 1.97 5.00 12.35
N ASN A 204 2.84 4.01 12.09
CA ASN A 204 2.46 2.60 12.16
C ASN A 204 2.10 2.17 13.58
N LEU A 205 2.78 2.67 14.62
CA LEU A 205 2.41 2.40 16.01
C LEU A 205 1.01 2.95 16.32
N LEU A 206 0.74 4.21 15.99
CA LEU A 206 -0.59 4.78 16.25
C LEU A 206 -1.67 4.05 15.45
N TYR A 207 -1.35 3.59 14.25
CA TYR A 207 -2.27 2.77 13.45
C TYR A 207 -2.54 1.40 14.10
N GLU A 208 -1.53 0.73 14.65
CA GLU A 208 -1.72 -0.50 15.43
C GLU A 208 -2.66 -0.26 16.62
N GLU A 209 -2.43 0.81 17.38
CA GLU A 209 -3.11 1.06 18.65
C GLU A 209 -4.53 1.62 18.46
N ARG A 210 -4.72 2.54 17.52
CA ARG A 210 -6.00 3.27 17.34
C ARG A 210 -6.91 2.66 16.28
N VAL A 211 -6.33 2.06 15.24
CA VAL A 211 -7.11 1.63 14.07
C VAL A 211 -7.28 0.12 14.00
N LEU A 212 -6.21 -0.64 14.27
CA LEU A 212 -6.25 -2.11 14.20
C LEU A 212 -6.72 -2.75 15.51
N GLY A 213 -6.15 -2.29 16.63
CA GLY A 213 -6.29 -2.93 17.92
C GLY A 213 -5.55 -4.27 18.04
N PRO A 214 -5.38 -4.77 19.26
CA PRO A 214 -4.53 -5.94 19.53
C PRO A 214 -5.01 -7.21 18.81
N ALA A 215 -6.32 -7.44 18.75
CA ALA A 215 -6.89 -8.62 18.09
C ALA A 215 -6.53 -8.68 16.60
N LYS A 216 -6.62 -7.56 15.88
CA LYS A 216 -6.32 -7.52 14.45
C LYS A 216 -4.81 -7.60 14.19
N VAL A 217 -4.00 -6.98 15.04
CA VAL A 217 -2.54 -7.11 14.99
C VAL A 217 -2.12 -8.57 15.18
N SER A 218 -2.66 -9.28 16.18
CA SER A 218 -2.40 -10.71 16.38
C SER A 218 -2.89 -11.57 15.21
N GLN A 219 -4.04 -11.23 14.61
CA GLN A 219 -4.53 -11.88 13.41
C GLN A 219 -3.54 -11.72 12.24
N TYR A 220 -3.05 -10.51 11.97
CA TYR A 220 -2.06 -10.28 10.91
C TYR A 220 -0.75 -11.00 11.19
N GLN A 221 -0.25 -10.95 12.42
CA GLN A 221 0.97 -11.65 12.80
C GLN A 221 0.86 -13.16 12.58
N SER A 222 -0.27 -13.78 12.92
CA SER A 222 -0.46 -15.22 12.69
C SER A 222 -0.66 -15.58 11.22
N GLN A 223 -1.56 -14.89 10.51
CA GLN A 223 -1.93 -15.23 9.14
C GLN A 223 -0.80 -14.95 8.13
N VAL A 224 -0.15 -13.79 8.22
CA VAL A 224 0.92 -13.43 7.28
C VAL A 224 2.15 -14.32 7.48
N GLN A 225 2.46 -14.70 8.73
CA GLN A 225 3.54 -15.67 9.00
C GLN A 225 3.30 -17.02 8.33
N LEU A 226 2.07 -17.53 8.34
CA LEU A 226 1.73 -18.79 7.68
C LEU A 226 1.93 -18.72 6.16
N ILE A 227 1.53 -17.61 5.54
CA ILE A 227 1.70 -17.39 4.09
C ILE A 227 3.19 -17.35 3.74
N PHE A 228 4.00 -16.58 4.47
CA PHE A 228 5.44 -16.52 4.24
C PHE A 228 6.14 -17.86 4.47
N LYS A 229 5.70 -18.63 5.47
CA LYS A 229 6.19 -19.99 5.72
C LYS A 229 5.87 -20.92 4.54
N ALA A 230 4.66 -20.84 3.98
CA ALA A 230 4.26 -21.62 2.82
C ALA A 230 5.05 -21.23 1.56
N ILE A 231 5.21 -19.92 1.28
CA ILE A 231 6.01 -19.42 0.16
C ILE A 231 7.46 -19.90 0.28
N ARG A 232 8.09 -19.73 1.46
CA ARG A 232 9.45 -20.21 1.71
C ARG A 232 9.59 -21.71 1.46
N HIS A 233 8.65 -22.51 1.96
CA HIS A 233 8.65 -23.95 1.77
C HIS A 233 8.58 -24.34 0.29
N GLN A 234 7.73 -23.66 -0.49
CA GLN A 234 7.62 -23.89 -1.94
C GLN A 234 8.90 -23.50 -2.68
N LEU A 235 9.51 -22.35 -2.35
CA LEU A 235 10.79 -21.94 -2.93
C LEU A 235 11.90 -22.97 -2.64
N ILE A 236 12.04 -23.38 -1.38
CA ILE A 236 13.03 -24.41 -0.99
C ILE A 236 12.79 -25.73 -1.74
N THR A 237 11.53 -26.14 -1.89
CA THR A 237 11.18 -27.36 -2.62
C THR A 237 11.58 -27.25 -4.09
N ARG A 238 11.36 -26.10 -4.73
CA ARG A 238 11.79 -25.86 -6.11
C ARG A 238 13.31 -25.84 -6.26
N LEU A 239 14.03 -25.23 -5.31
CA LEU A 239 15.50 -25.27 -5.26
C LEU A 239 16.03 -26.71 -5.22
N LYS A 240 15.40 -27.58 -4.41
CA LYS A 240 15.80 -29.00 -4.32
C LYS A 240 15.59 -29.77 -5.62
N ARG A 241 14.59 -29.41 -6.42
CA ARG A 241 14.36 -30.02 -7.75
C ARG A 241 15.42 -29.61 -8.77
N ASN A 242 16.10 -28.49 -8.53
CA ASN A 242 17.21 -27.98 -9.33
C ASN A 242 16.93 -27.92 -10.85
N SER A 243 15.74 -27.46 -11.25
CA SER A 243 15.34 -27.41 -12.67
C SER A 243 16.19 -26.49 -13.54
N LEU A 244 17.04 -25.65 -12.93
CA LEU A 244 17.95 -24.72 -13.59
C LEU A 244 19.42 -25.19 -13.54
N ASN A 245 19.68 -26.42 -13.06
CA ASN A 245 21.01 -27.03 -12.97
C ASN A 245 22.06 -26.18 -12.22
N TRP A 246 21.65 -25.53 -11.12
CA TRP A 246 22.56 -24.84 -10.21
C TRP A 246 23.46 -25.81 -9.46
N THR A 247 24.63 -25.34 -9.03
CA THR A 247 25.56 -26.13 -8.23
C THR A 247 25.00 -26.40 -6.84
N SER A 248 25.47 -27.46 -6.19
CA SER A 248 25.05 -27.78 -4.81
C SER A 248 25.38 -26.66 -3.82
N THR A 249 26.47 -25.93 -4.04
CA THR A 249 26.86 -24.76 -3.24
C THR A 249 25.84 -23.64 -3.40
N GLU A 250 25.51 -23.24 -4.63
CA GLU A 250 24.50 -22.19 -4.88
C GLU A 250 23.13 -22.53 -4.29
N ILE A 251 22.69 -23.79 -4.41
CA ILE A 251 21.44 -24.25 -3.82
C ILE A 251 21.47 -24.12 -2.30
N LYS A 252 22.59 -24.54 -1.67
CA LYS A 252 22.77 -24.45 -0.23
C LYS A 252 22.75 -22.99 0.23
N ASP A 253 23.49 -22.12 -0.42
CA ASP A 253 23.57 -20.70 -0.09
C ASP A 253 22.19 -20.02 -0.21
N LEU A 254 21.42 -20.34 -1.26
CA LEU A 254 20.06 -19.82 -1.42
C LEU A 254 19.08 -20.36 -0.37
N GLN A 255 19.19 -21.63 0.00
CA GLN A 255 18.38 -22.21 1.07
C GLN A 255 18.70 -21.58 2.43
N GLU A 256 19.98 -21.40 2.75
CA GLU A 256 20.43 -20.73 3.97
C GLU A 256 19.94 -19.28 4.01
N ASN A 257 20.09 -18.54 2.92
CA ASN A 257 19.56 -17.19 2.77
C ASN A 257 18.04 -17.17 3.02
N LEU A 258 17.26 -18.01 2.33
CA LEU A 258 15.79 -18.08 2.51
C LEU A 258 15.36 -18.44 3.94
N ASN A 259 16.10 -19.34 4.59
CA ASN A 259 15.84 -19.76 5.97
C ASN A 259 16.19 -18.67 6.99
N SER A 260 17.19 -17.85 6.69
CA SER A 260 17.60 -16.71 7.54
C SER A 260 16.62 -15.53 7.50
N LEU A 261 15.71 -15.49 6.53
CA LEU A 261 14.76 -14.39 6.39
C LEU A 261 13.80 -14.33 7.59
N THR A 262 13.65 -13.15 8.16
CA THR A 262 12.67 -12.84 9.21
C THR A 262 11.54 -11.99 8.62
N LEU A 263 10.33 -12.14 9.14
CA LEU A 263 9.18 -11.34 8.73
C LEU A 263 8.89 -10.28 9.80
N ARG A 264 8.74 -9.03 9.37
CA ARG A 264 8.25 -7.91 10.18
C ARG A 264 6.97 -7.38 9.56
N ILE A 265 6.00 -7.02 10.39
CA ILE A 265 4.75 -6.44 9.95
C ILE A 265 4.69 -5.00 10.46
N GLY A 266 4.36 -4.05 9.59
CA GLY A 266 4.26 -2.63 9.93
C GLY A 266 5.58 -1.95 10.28
N HIS A 267 6.72 -2.47 9.83
CA HIS A 267 8.07 -1.98 10.16
C HIS A 267 8.43 -2.02 11.66
N LEU A 268 7.61 -2.63 12.51
CA LEU A 268 7.82 -2.70 13.95
C LEU A 268 8.52 -4.01 14.38
N PRO A 269 9.34 -3.97 15.45
CA PRO A 269 10.09 -5.13 15.92
C PRO A 269 9.20 -6.13 16.67
N LYS A 270 9.18 -7.39 16.24
CA LYS A 270 8.26 -8.43 16.76
C LYS A 270 8.25 -8.63 18.29
N THR A 271 9.38 -8.46 18.97
CA THR A 271 9.55 -8.88 20.38
C THR A 271 9.78 -7.73 21.35
N LEU A 272 9.88 -6.49 20.87
CA LEU A 272 10.07 -5.34 21.74
C LEU A 272 8.72 -4.71 22.07
N ASN A 273 8.65 -4.00 23.20
CA ASN A 273 7.53 -3.10 23.43
C ASN A 273 7.56 -2.01 22.33
N HIS A 274 6.59 -2.07 21.40
CA HIS A 274 6.57 -1.20 20.23
C HIS A 274 6.55 0.28 20.65
N ARG A 275 5.71 0.65 21.63
CA ARG A 275 5.60 2.04 22.10
C ARG A 275 6.90 2.57 22.70
N GLN A 276 7.57 1.80 23.55
CA GLN A 276 8.86 2.17 24.11
C GLN A 276 9.94 2.27 23.01
N PHE A 277 9.99 1.31 22.08
CA PHE A 277 10.93 1.31 20.97
C PHE A 277 10.79 2.57 20.10
N VAL A 278 9.56 2.90 19.70
CA VAL A 278 9.27 4.05 18.83
C VAL A 278 9.49 5.37 19.58
N THR A 279 9.05 5.47 20.83
CA THR A 279 9.28 6.67 21.66
C THR A 279 10.78 6.94 21.80
N ASN A 280 11.57 5.92 22.10
CA ASN A 280 13.03 6.03 22.18
C ASN A 280 13.66 6.41 20.84
N ARG A 281 13.12 5.92 19.72
CA ARG A 281 13.60 6.24 18.37
C ARG A 281 13.44 7.72 18.04
N TYR A 282 12.30 8.31 18.42
CA TYR A 282 11.97 9.71 18.15
C TYR A 282 12.23 10.64 19.34
N LYS A 283 12.90 10.18 20.40
CA LYS A 283 13.05 10.96 21.65
C LYS A 283 13.64 12.36 21.43
N HIS A 284 14.61 12.47 20.54
CA HIS A 284 15.33 13.71 20.24
C HIS A 284 14.73 14.54 19.10
N LEU A 285 13.70 14.03 18.43
CA LEU A 285 12.99 14.77 17.39
C LEU A 285 12.13 15.85 18.06
N ASN A 286 12.34 17.11 17.73
CA ASN A 286 11.48 18.19 18.21
C ASN A 286 11.16 19.18 17.09
N PHE A 287 9.89 19.55 17.00
CA PHE A 287 9.38 20.53 16.05
C PHE A 287 8.94 21.77 16.84
N THR A 288 9.42 22.92 16.42
CA THR A 288 9.24 24.25 17.03
C THR A 288 8.17 25.03 16.28
N VAL A 289 7.82 26.25 16.72
CA VAL A 289 6.85 27.11 15.99
C VAL A 289 7.48 27.76 14.77
N GLU A 290 8.80 27.83 14.75
CA GLU A 290 9.61 28.43 13.70
C GLU A 290 9.93 27.45 12.57
N ASP A 291 9.72 26.14 12.78
CA ASP A 291 9.97 25.13 11.75
C ASP A 291 8.97 25.25 10.60
N ASP A 292 9.49 25.51 9.41
CA ASP A 292 8.77 25.31 8.16
C ASP A 292 8.77 23.82 7.74
N TYR A 293 8.08 23.51 6.65
CA TYR A 293 7.99 22.13 6.14
C TYR A 293 9.36 21.53 5.82
N ASP A 294 10.26 22.32 5.24
CA ASP A 294 11.57 21.84 4.81
C ASP A 294 12.45 21.47 6.00
N SER A 295 12.57 22.36 6.99
CA SER A 295 13.28 22.10 8.24
C SER A 295 12.68 20.93 9.01
N ALA A 296 11.35 20.79 9.05
CA ALA A 296 10.70 19.63 9.65
C ALA A 296 11.04 18.31 8.94
N VAL A 297 11.02 18.29 7.60
CA VAL A 297 11.43 17.12 6.80
C VAL A 297 12.88 16.74 7.10
N LEU A 298 13.78 17.72 7.12
CA LEU A 298 15.20 17.49 7.43
C LEU A 298 15.38 16.85 8.81
N LYS A 299 14.73 17.39 9.84
CA LYS A 299 14.75 16.81 11.20
C LYS A 299 14.22 15.39 11.24
N ALA A 300 13.11 15.10 10.54
CA ALA A 300 12.55 13.75 10.48
C ALA A 300 13.49 12.77 9.76
N ARG A 301 14.15 13.19 8.67
CA ARG A 301 15.13 12.37 7.92
C ARG A 301 16.39 12.06 8.73
N GLN A 302 16.88 13.02 9.53
CA GLN A 302 17.99 12.80 10.45
C GLN A 302 17.70 11.67 11.43
N VAL A 303 16.47 11.62 11.96
CA VAL A 303 16.06 10.48 12.79
C VAL A 303 16.22 9.20 11.99
N LEU A 304 15.77 9.12 10.75
CA LEU A 304 15.88 7.91 9.91
C LEU A 304 17.32 7.51 9.55
N GLY A 305 18.34 8.32 9.87
CA GLY A 305 19.73 8.06 9.48
C GLY A 305 19.98 8.29 7.99
N LEU A 306 19.16 9.13 7.35
CA LEU A 306 19.22 9.47 5.93
C LEU A 306 19.97 10.80 5.69
N GLU A 307 21.04 11.03 6.46
CA GLU A 307 21.82 12.27 6.46
C GLU A 307 22.63 12.47 5.16
N GLU A 308 23.06 11.39 4.51
CA GLU A 308 23.89 11.45 3.29
C GLU A 308 23.14 11.92 2.03
N ASP A 309 21.81 12.04 2.08
CA ASP A 309 20.97 12.49 0.94
C ASP A 309 20.81 14.03 0.87
N LEU A 310 21.41 14.79 1.78
CA LEU A 310 21.20 16.24 1.90
C LEU A 310 21.64 17.02 0.64
N GLU A 311 22.77 16.65 0.04
CA GLU A 311 23.29 17.33 -1.15
C GLU A 311 22.42 17.03 -2.37
N LEU A 312 22.01 15.77 -2.55
CA LEU A 312 21.08 15.35 -3.60
C LEU A 312 19.69 15.99 -3.44
N PHE A 313 19.19 16.10 -2.21
CA PHE A 313 17.91 16.75 -1.91
C PHE A 313 17.94 18.24 -2.28
N SER A 314 19.02 18.95 -1.95
CA SER A 314 19.21 20.35 -2.33
C SER A 314 19.25 20.55 -3.85
N VAL A 315 19.95 19.66 -4.58
CA VAL A 315 20.08 19.69 -6.05
C VAL A 315 18.76 19.34 -6.74
N LEU A 316 18.03 18.35 -6.26
CA LEU A 316 16.73 17.95 -6.83
C LEU A 316 15.66 19.02 -6.61
N LYS A 317 15.73 19.76 -5.49
CA LYS A 317 14.81 20.86 -5.17
C LYS A 317 15.05 22.06 -6.08
N ALA A 318 16.31 22.42 -6.31
CA ALA A 318 16.70 23.47 -7.25
C ALA A 318 16.23 23.21 -8.69
N ARG A 319 16.01 21.94 -9.06
CA ARG A 319 15.59 21.54 -10.41
C ARG A 319 14.08 21.35 -10.61
N GLN A 320 13.24 21.63 -9.60
CA GLN A 320 11.78 21.41 -9.65
C GLN A 320 11.37 19.93 -9.90
N ILE A 321 12.29 18.98 -9.72
CA ILE A 321 12.04 17.53 -9.92
C ILE A 321 11.43 16.91 -8.66
N LEU A 322 11.66 17.52 -7.50
CA LEU A 322 11.40 16.91 -6.20
C LEU A 322 9.90 16.74 -5.90
N ASP A 323 9.05 17.76 -6.05
CA ASP A 323 7.62 17.65 -5.69
C ASP A 323 6.88 16.53 -6.47
N LEU A 324 7.22 16.29 -7.75
CA LEU A 324 6.60 15.22 -8.57
C LEU A 324 7.22 13.84 -8.32
N LYS A 325 8.54 13.79 -8.05
CA LYS A 325 9.27 12.54 -7.83
C LYS A 325 9.06 12.01 -6.40
N GLU A 326 9.00 12.89 -5.40
CA GLU A 326 8.60 12.54 -4.03
C GLU A 326 7.22 11.93 -4.01
N ASP A 327 6.23 12.58 -4.64
CA ASP A 327 4.85 12.09 -4.65
C ASP A 327 4.74 10.69 -5.26
N PHE A 328 5.55 10.35 -6.26
CA PHE A 328 5.55 9.04 -6.89
C PHE A 328 6.37 7.98 -6.12
N GLU A 329 7.59 8.32 -5.68
CA GLU A 329 8.48 7.38 -4.99
C GLU A 329 8.02 7.08 -3.55
N LEU A 330 7.48 8.06 -2.83
CA LEU A 330 6.86 7.86 -1.51
C LEU A 330 5.59 7.02 -1.62
N PHE A 331 4.81 7.24 -2.68
CA PHE A 331 3.58 6.49 -2.94
C PHE A 331 3.86 5.01 -3.20
N ASP A 332 4.90 4.70 -3.96
CA ASP A 332 5.27 3.32 -4.30
C ASP A 332 5.99 2.62 -3.13
N GLY A 333 6.86 3.34 -2.41
CA GLY A 333 7.57 2.83 -1.23
C GLY A 333 6.64 2.32 -0.12
N LEU A 334 5.57 3.06 0.19
CA LEU A 334 4.68 2.71 1.31
C LEU A 334 3.74 1.52 1.04
N ASN A 335 3.64 1.05 -0.20
CA ASN A 335 2.70 -0.01 -0.60
C ASN A 335 3.40 -1.32 -0.97
N LYS A 336 4.72 -1.41 -0.83
CA LYS A 336 5.49 -2.59 -1.25
C LYS A 336 6.01 -3.39 -0.06
N ILE A 337 6.22 -4.68 -0.30
CA ILE A 337 6.98 -5.54 0.60
C ILE A 337 8.44 -5.16 0.41
N GLU A 338 9.11 -4.79 1.49
CA GLU A 338 10.51 -4.34 1.45
C GLU A 338 11.44 -5.40 2.02
N ARG A 339 12.65 -5.49 1.48
CA ARG A 339 13.73 -6.28 2.07
C ARG A 339 14.78 -5.33 2.63
N SER A 340 15.05 -5.45 3.94
CA SER A 340 16.13 -4.73 4.62
C SER A 340 17.03 -5.75 5.33
N GLY A 341 18.17 -6.04 4.70
CA GLY A 341 19.04 -7.16 5.09
C GLY A 341 18.31 -8.49 5.02
N ASN A 342 18.21 -9.17 6.17
CA ASN A 342 17.46 -10.43 6.31
C ASN A 342 16.00 -10.22 6.75
N ASN A 343 15.52 -8.99 6.88
CA ASN A 343 14.14 -8.72 7.22
C ASN A 343 13.32 -8.50 5.95
N ILE A 344 12.21 -9.21 5.83
CA ILE A 344 11.11 -8.88 4.93
C ILE A 344 10.10 -8.07 5.73
N VAL A 345 9.74 -6.89 5.24
CA VAL A 345 8.80 -6.00 5.91
C VAL A 345 7.51 -5.91 5.09
N VAL A 346 6.40 -6.20 5.75
CA VAL A 346 5.05 -6.12 5.17
C VAL A 346 4.30 -4.97 5.83
N PRO A 347 4.05 -3.86 5.14
CA PRO A 347 3.39 -2.71 5.76
C PRO A 347 1.92 -3.02 6.07
N TYR A 348 1.38 -2.46 7.16
CA TYR A 348 -0.05 -2.61 7.50
C TYR A 348 -0.98 -2.14 6.39
N LYS A 349 -0.50 -1.13 5.64
CA LYS A 349 -1.09 -0.62 4.41
C LYS A 349 -1.55 -1.71 3.44
N LEU A 350 -0.73 -2.76 3.28
CA LEU A 350 -0.98 -3.88 2.37
C LEU A 350 -1.95 -4.93 2.95
N LEU A 351 -2.02 -5.02 4.27
CA LEU A 351 -2.76 -6.07 4.99
C LEU A 351 -4.21 -5.70 5.33
N ALA A 352 -4.51 -4.40 5.43
CA ALA A 352 -5.84 -3.97 5.87
C ALA A 352 -6.99 -4.43 4.99
N ASN A 353 -6.70 -4.87 3.75
CA ASN A 353 -7.73 -5.16 2.76
C ASN A 353 -7.72 -6.54 2.14
N THR A 354 -6.64 -7.29 2.34
CA THR A 354 -6.56 -8.68 1.90
C THR A 354 -7.25 -9.64 2.87
N TYR A 355 -7.58 -9.21 4.10
CA TYR A 355 -8.10 -10.08 5.17
C TYR A 355 -9.32 -9.53 5.93
N SER A 356 -10.10 -8.65 5.30
CA SER A 356 -11.42 -8.25 5.79
C SER A 356 -12.48 -9.21 5.22
N LEU A 357 -12.53 -10.44 5.72
CA LEU A 357 -13.69 -11.31 5.53
C LEU A 357 -14.61 -11.11 6.72
N SER A 358 -15.67 -10.32 6.53
CA SER A 358 -16.84 -10.43 7.40
C SER A 358 -17.43 -11.82 7.21
N PRO A 359 -17.74 -12.59 8.27
CA PRO A 359 -18.54 -13.79 8.11
C PRO A 359 -19.89 -13.34 7.53
N ARG A 360 -20.26 -13.88 6.36
CA ARG A 360 -21.65 -13.81 5.94
C ARG A 360 -22.44 -14.55 7.01
N LYS A 361 -23.38 -13.85 7.63
CA LYS A 361 -24.42 -14.50 8.44
C LYS A 361 -25.14 -15.53 7.53
N PRO A 362 -25.52 -16.68 8.11
CA PRO A 362 -25.98 -17.85 7.37
C PRO A 362 -27.13 -17.57 6.40
#